data_AF-A0A198UFV1-F1
#
_entry.id   AF-A0A198UFV1-F1
#
_cell.length_a   1.000
_cell.length_b   1.000
_cell.length_c   1.000
_cell.angle_alpha   90.00
_cell.angle_beta   90.00
_cell.angle_gamma   90.00
#
_symmetry.space_group_name_H-M   'P 1'
#
loop_
_entity.id
_entity.type
_entity.pdbx_description
1 polymer ?
#
loop_
_entity_poly.entity_id
_entity_poly.type
_entity_poly.pdbx_seq_one_letter_code
_entity_poly.pdbx_strand_id
1 'polypeptide(L)'
;MTAYESGFGLIEVLVSLLLLSVVALGLITVQGRLLIQTKDADLRLQAVQLMVNDYHALRSLTPDQKQAYIQTLQRIAQTAQSQSESAIANYQMAAHAISTGCDMGCDLDGQAQALAIQSAQIAARAHIILSVTECQSGHCWVAGWGAQAFEQIKTCPTDGFGLKTSSSSCAIMDGL
;
A
#
# COMPACT_ATOMS: atom_id res chain seq x y z
N MET A 1 -15.34 -28.83 62.43
CA MET A 1 -14.91 -28.19 61.16
C MET A 1 -15.75 -28.80 60.05
N THR A 2 -16.84 -28.16 59.66
CA THR A 2 -17.69 -28.61 58.55
C THR A 2 -17.41 -27.69 57.37
N ALA A 3 -16.82 -28.26 56.31
CA ALA A 3 -16.60 -27.56 55.05
C ALA A 3 -17.97 -27.25 54.41
N TYR A 4 -18.24 -25.98 54.14
CA TYR A 4 -19.35 -25.58 53.28
C TYR A 4 -18.97 -25.92 51.84
N GLU A 5 -19.60 -26.93 51.28
CA GLU A 5 -19.56 -27.24 49.85
C GLU A 5 -20.63 -26.36 49.17
N SER A 6 -20.21 -25.19 48.66
CA SER A 6 -21.10 -24.26 47.96
C SER A 6 -21.26 -24.72 46.50
N GLY A 7 -22.39 -25.35 46.19
CA GLY A 7 -22.80 -25.62 44.81
C GLY A 7 -23.08 -24.30 44.07
N PHE A 8 -22.45 -24.11 42.91
CA PHE A 8 -22.63 -22.94 42.06
C PHE A 8 -24.09 -22.82 41.61
N GLY A 9 -24.72 -21.67 41.88
CA GLY A 9 -26.08 -21.41 41.43
C GLY A 9 -26.14 -21.23 39.91
N LEU A 10 -27.18 -21.75 39.25
CA LEU A 10 -27.34 -21.65 37.79
C LEU A 10 -27.32 -20.20 37.28
N ILE A 11 -27.81 -19.26 38.10
CA ILE A 11 -27.73 -17.81 37.86
C ILE A 11 -26.28 -17.32 37.87
N GLU A 12 -25.45 -17.80 38.79
CA GLU A 12 -24.05 -17.40 38.92
C GLU A 12 -23.22 -17.89 37.73
N VAL A 13 -23.51 -19.10 37.24
CA VAL A 13 -22.90 -19.63 36.01
C VAL A 13 -23.32 -18.80 34.80
N LEU A 14 -24.60 -18.43 34.68
CA LEU A 14 -25.09 -17.57 33.61
C LEU A 14 -24.44 -16.18 33.64
N VAL A 15 -24.34 -15.56 34.82
CA VAL A 15 -23.68 -14.25 34.98
C VAL A 15 -22.20 -14.36 34.65
N SER A 16 -21.53 -15.44 35.08
CA SER A 16 -20.12 -15.68 34.78
C SER A 16 -19.89 -15.85 33.28
N LEU A 17 -20.74 -16.62 32.59
CA LEU A 17 -20.67 -16.78 31.13
C LEU A 17 -20.94 -15.47 30.39
N LEU A 18 -21.88 -14.66 30.89
CA LEU A 18 -22.22 -13.37 30.30
C LEU A 18 -21.06 -12.38 30.46
N LEU A 19 -20.44 -12.30 31.63
CA LEU A 19 -19.23 -11.50 31.85
C LEU A 19 -18.06 -11.99 30.98
N LEU A 20 -17.88 -13.31 30.89
CA LEU A 20 -16.80 -13.90 30.10
C LEU A 20 -16.97 -13.62 28.60
N SER A 21 -18.20 -13.63 28.08
CA SER A 21 -18.48 -13.25 26.70
C SER A 21 -18.18 -11.78 26.42
N VAL A 22 -18.56 -10.86 27.31
CA VAL A 22 -18.26 -9.42 27.16
C VAL A 22 -16.74 -9.16 27.17
N VAL A 23 -16.01 -9.82 28.07
CA VAL A 23 -14.55 -9.73 28.12
C VAL A 23 -13.90 -10.31 26.86
N ALA A 24 -14.38 -11.46 26.38
CA ALA A 24 -13.88 -12.08 25.15
C ALA A 24 -14.11 -11.17 23.92
N LEU A 25 -15.30 -10.57 23.79
CA LEU A 25 -15.62 -9.59 22.74
C LEU A 25 -14.67 -8.37 22.82
N GLY A 26 -14.41 -7.85 24.01
CA GLY A 26 -13.43 -6.78 24.22
C GLY A 26 -12.03 -7.15 23.75
N LEU A 27 -11.55 -8.35 24.09
CA LEU A 27 -10.23 -8.82 23.68
C LEU A 27 -10.12 -9.05 22.17
N ILE A 28 -11.16 -9.59 21.53
CA ILE A 28 -11.19 -9.81 20.07
C ILE A 28 -11.12 -8.46 19.33
N THR A 29 -11.86 -7.45 19.79
CA THR A 29 -11.85 -6.13 19.12
C THR A 29 -10.50 -5.42 19.21
N VAL A 30 -9.81 -5.51 20.35
CA VAL A 30 -8.45 -4.94 20.52
C VAL A 30 -7.45 -5.65 19.61
N GLN A 31 -7.47 -6.99 19.59
CA GLN A 31 -6.58 -7.77 18.73
C GLN A 31 -6.83 -7.50 17.24
N GLY A 32 -8.10 -7.36 16.83
CA GLY A 32 -8.45 -7.00 15.45
C GLY A 32 -7.89 -5.65 15.01
N ARG A 33 -7.92 -4.63 15.88
CA ARG A 33 -7.34 -3.30 15.59
C ARG A 33 -5.83 -3.35 15.43
N LEU A 34 -5.13 -4.11 16.28
CA LEU A 34 -3.68 -4.27 16.21
C LEU A 34 -3.24 -4.97 14.90
N LEU A 35 -4.01 -5.96 14.44
CA LEU A 35 -3.74 -6.62 13.16
C LEU A 35 -3.86 -5.67 11.96
N ILE A 36 -4.87 -4.81 11.94
CA ILE A 36 -5.06 -3.82 10.87
C ILE A 36 -3.89 -2.83 10.84
N GLN A 37 -3.51 -2.30 12.00
CA GLN A 37 -2.36 -1.39 12.12
C GLN A 37 -1.05 -2.04 11.66
N THR A 38 -0.88 -3.33 11.93
CA THR A 38 0.30 -4.10 11.48
C THR A 38 0.31 -4.26 9.96
N LYS A 39 -0.84 -4.56 9.34
CA LYS A 39 -0.96 -4.69 7.89
C LYS A 39 -0.68 -3.36 7.18
N ASP A 40 -1.22 -2.24 7.66
CA ASP A 40 -0.95 -0.94 7.08
C ASP A 40 0.53 -0.54 7.22
N ALA A 41 1.17 -0.88 8.33
CA ALA A 41 2.60 -0.65 8.52
C ALA A 41 3.45 -1.49 7.55
N ASP A 42 3.10 -2.77 7.33
CA ASP A 42 3.81 -3.64 6.38
C ASP A 42 3.68 -3.14 4.93
N LEU A 43 2.46 -2.84 4.50
CA LEU A 43 2.21 -2.27 3.16
C LEU A 43 2.98 -0.97 2.93
N ARG A 44 3.02 -0.12 3.96
CA ARG A 44 3.82 1.09 3.92
C ARG A 44 5.31 0.82 3.78
N LEU A 45 5.87 -0.11 4.57
CA LEU A 45 7.29 -0.47 4.47
C LEU A 45 7.63 -0.99 3.08
N GLN A 46 6.77 -1.83 2.50
CA GLN A 46 6.93 -2.33 1.14
C GLN A 46 6.88 -1.20 0.09
N ALA A 47 5.93 -0.26 0.22
CA ALA A 47 5.84 0.90 -0.66
C ALA A 47 7.12 1.75 -0.61
N VAL A 48 7.59 2.08 0.59
CA VAL A 48 8.78 2.92 0.77
C VAL A 48 10.04 2.22 0.27
N GLN A 49 10.22 0.94 0.58
CA GLN A 49 11.37 0.18 0.09
C GLN A 49 11.39 0.14 -1.45
N LEU A 50 10.23 -0.06 -2.09
CA LEU A 50 10.12 -0.03 -3.53
C LEU A 50 10.50 1.34 -4.11
N MET A 51 9.95 2.42 -3.55
CA MET A 51 10.29 3.78 -3.98
C MET A 51 11.79 4.08 -3.83
N VAL A 52 12.41 3.70 -2.71
CA VAL A 52 13.84 3.90 -2.47
C VAL A 52 14.69 3.09 -3.47
N ASN A 53 14.29 1.86 -3.76
CA ASN A 53 14.95 1.05 -4.78
C ASN A 53 14.86 1.71 -6.16
N ASP A 54 13.68 2.20 -6.54
CA ASP A 54 13.45 2.92 -7.80
C ASP A 54 14.27 4.22 -7.87
N TYR A 55 14.34 4.97 -6.77
CA TYR A 55 15.17 6.17 -6.67
C TYR A 55 16.64 5.87 -7.00
N HIS A 56 17.17 4.78 -6.45
CA HIS A 56 18.54 4.37 -6.73
C HIS A 56 18.74 3.89 -8.17
N ALA A 57 17.77 3.15 -8.73
CA ALA A 57 17.82 2.70 -10.12
C ALA A 57 17.73 3.84 -11.13
N LEU A 58 16.94 4.88 -10.83
CA LEU A 58 16.70 6.02 -11.71
C LEU A 58 17.81 7.09 -11.65
N ARG A 59 18.68 7.04 -10.64
CA ARG A 59 19.73 8.05 -10.43
C ARG A 59 20.70 8.18 -11.60
N SER A 60 20.97 7.07 -12.32
CA SER A 60 21.87 7.05 -13.47
C SER A 60 21.19 7.32 -14.81
N LEU A 61 19.86 7.47 -14.84
CA LEU A 61 19.11 7.69 -16.08
C LEU A 61 19.13 9.16 -16.51
N THR A 62 19.02 9.39 -17.83
CA THR A 62 18.87 10.72 -18.40
C THR A 62 17.48 11.30 -18.10
N PRO A 63 17.29 12.63 -18.23
CA PRO A 63 15.97 13.25 -18.05
C PRO A 63 14.87 12.65 -18.94
N ASP A 64 15.20 12.33 -20.20
CA ASP A 64 14.23 11.74 -21.14
C ASP A 64 13.80 10.33 -20.71
N GLN A 65 14.75 9.52 -20.24
CA GLN A 65 14.47 8.19 -19.69
C GLN A 65 13.62 8.27 -18.42
N LYS A 66 13.92 9.21 -17.51
CA LYS A 66 13.09 9.46 -16.33
C LYS A 66 11.67 9.84 -16.73
N GLN A 67 11.51 10.65 -17.77
CA GLN A 67 10.18 11.01 -18.28
C GLN A 67 9.44 9.79 -18.85
N ALA A 68 10.13 8.90 -19.57
CA ALA A 68 9.56 7.65 -20.05
C ALA A 68 9.11 6.73 -18.90
N TYR A 69 9.89 6.66 -17.81
CA TYR A 69 9.51 5.97 -16.58
C TYR A 69 8.25 6.60 -15.96
N ILE A 70 8.23 7.92 -15.76
CA ILE A 70 7.11 8.67 -15.17
C ILE A 70 5.82 8.39 -15.95
N GLN A 71 5.85 8.61 -17.26
CA GLN A 71 4.68 8.45 -18.11
C GLN A 71 4.16 7.01 -18.11
N THR A 72 5.06 6.04 -18.09
CA THR A 72 4.67 4.62 -18.06
C THR A 72 4.00 4.28 -16.74
N LEU A 73 4.58 4.71 -15.63
CA LEU A 73 4.03 4.42 -14.31
C LEU A 73 2.67 5.11 -14.07
N GLN A 74 2.54 6.36 -14.52
CA GLN A 74 1.27 7.09 -14.51
C GLN A 74 0.21 6.41 -15.39
N ARG A 75 0.58 5.95 -16.59
CA ARG A 75 -0.34 5.24 -17.49
C ARG A 75 -0.87 3.95 -16.85
N ILE A 76 -0.02 3.18 -16.18
CA ILE A 76 -0.44 1.97 -15.46
C ILE A 76 -1.38 2.36 -14.31
N ALA A 77 -1.01 3.35 -13.50
CA ALA A 77 -1.84 3.80 -12.39
C ALA A 77 -3.21 4.31 -12.85
N GLN A 78 -3.32 4.97 -14.00
CA GLN A 78 -4.59 5.46 -14.55
C GLN A 78 -5.58 4.33 -14.90
N THR A 79 -5.11 3.10 -15.17
CA THR A 79 -6.02 1.96 -15.37
C THR A 79 -6.77 1.57 -14.09
N ALA A 80 -6.26 1.98 -12.93
CA ALA A 80 -6.87 1.78 -11.63
C ALA A 80 -7.97 2.81 -11.30
N GLN A 81 -8.40 3.63 -12.27
CA GLN A 81 -9.49 4.61 -12.14
C GLN A 81 -10.82 3.95 -11.77
N SER A 82 -10.99 3.64 -10.49
CA SER A 82 -12.22 3.14 -9.88
C SER A 82 -12.32 3.68 -8.45
N GLN A 83 -13.51 4.07 -8.02
CA GLN A 83 -13.79 4.49 -6.63
C GLN A 83 -14.04 3.30 -5.69
N SER A 84 -13.80 2.06 -6.14
CA SER A 84 -14.07 0.84 -5.38
C SER A 84 -12.84 -0.05 -5.27
N GLU A 85 -12.95 -1.14 -4.49
CA GLU A 85 -11.90 -2.17 -4.31
C GLU A 85 -11.38 -2.76 -5.63
N SER A 86 -12.12 -2.62 -6.74
CA SER A 86 -11.67 -3.03 -8.07
C SER A 86 -10.50 -2.22 -8.61
N ALA A 87 -10.16 -1.06 -8.02
CA ALA A 87 -9.01 -0.26 -8.41
C ALA A 87 -7.71 -1.07 -8.35
N ILE A 88 -7.48 -1.82 -7.27
CA ILE A 88 -6.28 -2.66 -7.11
C ILE A 88 -6.29 -3.81 -8.11
N ALA A 89 -7.45 -4.46 -8.33
CA ALA A 89 -7.56 -5.55 -9.31
C ALA A 89 -7.27 -5.06 -10.75
N ASN A 90 -7.78 -3.89 -11.11
CA ASN A 90 -7.53 -3.27 -12.42
C ASN A 90 -6.05 -2.91 -12.58
N TYR A 91 -5.44 -2.34 -11.53
CA TYR A 91 -4.00 -2.07 -11.51
C TYR A 91 -3.17 -3.34 -11.70
N GLN A 92 -3.51 -4.41 -10.97
CA GLN A 92 -2.84 -5.71 -11.08
C GLN A 92 -2.93 -6.28 -12.50
N MET A 93 -4.13 -6.26 -13.09
CA MET A 93 -4.32 -6.70 -14.47
C MET A 93 -3.48 -5.88 -15.45
N ALA A 94 -3.47 -4.54 -15.32
CA ALA A 94 -2.70 -3.69 -16.20
C ALA A 94 -1.18 -3.86 -16.04
N ALA A 95 -0.69 -3.94 -14.81
CA ALA A 95 0.73 -4.14 -14.53
C ALA A 95 1.26 -5.48 -15.09
N HIS A 96 0.42 -6.52 -15.10
CA HIS A 96 0.78 -7.84 -15.64
C HIS A 96 0.47 -8.02 -17.13
N ALA A 97 -0.46 -7.25 -17.69
CA ALA A 97 -0.77 -7.28 -19.12
C ALA A 97 0.30 -6.59 -19.97
N ILE A 98 1.01 -5.61 -19.39
CA ILE A 98 2.07 -4.90 -20.09
C ILE A 98 3.36 -5.72 -19.97
N SER A 99 3.80 -6.25 -21.10
CA SER A 99 5.14 -6.81 -21.27
C SER A 99 5.87 -5.93 -22.27
N THR A 100 6.93 -5.27 -21.85
CA THR A 100 7.90 -4.71 -22.80
C THR A 100 8.72 -5.88 -23.35
N GLY A 101 8.75 -6.07 -24.66
CA GLY A 101 9.56 -7.08 -25.35
C GLY A 101 11.06 -6.75 -25.30
N CYS A 102 11.55 -6.47 -24.10
CA CYS A 102 12.89 -5.96 -23.83
C CYS A 102 13.88 -7.11 -23.63
N ASP A 103 13.87 -8.07 -24.54
CA ASP A 103 14.65 -9.31 -24.39
C ASP A 103 16.04 -9.21 -25.06
N MET A 104 16.22 -8.28 -26.02
CA MET A 104 17.50 -8.03 -26.69
C MET A 104 17.65 -6.56 -27.12
N GLY A 105 18.44 -5.78 -26.36
CA GLY A 105 18.91 -4.46 -26.80
C GLY A 105 17.82 -3.39 -26.90
N CYS A 106 17.06 -3.16 -25.82
CA CYS A 106 16.19 -2.00 -25.76
C CYS A 106 16.96 -0.70 -25.99
N ASP A 107 16.30 0.23 -26.66
CA ASP A 107 16.70 1.63 -26.58
C ASP A 107 16.70 2.09 -25.10
N LEU A 108 17.37 3.20 -24.85
CA LEU A 108 17.55 3.74 -23.51
C LEU A 108 16.19 4.02 -22.83
N ASP A 109 15.15 4.39 -23.56
CA ASP A 109 13.81 4.65 -23.02
C ASP A 109 13.07 3.35 -22.69
N GLY A 110 13.26 2.30 -23.49
CA GLY A 110 12.72 0.96 -23.26
C GLY A 110 13.21 0.34 -21.95
N GLN A 111 14.44 0.65 -21.52
CA GLN A 111 14.95 0.24 -20.20
C GLN A 111 14.20 0.95 -19.06
N ALA A 112 13.95 2.25 -19.19
CA ALA A 112 13.21 3.02 -18.19
C ALA A 112 11.74 2.59 -18.11
N GLN A 113 11.12 2.26 -19.25
CA GLN A 113 9.78 1.71 -19.32
C GLN A 113 9.71 0.32 -18.68
N ALA A 114 10.68 -0.56 -18.96
CA ALA A 114 10.75 -1.88 -18.35
C ALA A 114 10.88 -1.80 -16.83
N LEU A 115 11.71 -0.87 -16.31
CA LEU A 115 11.80 -0.60 -14.89
C LEU A 115 10.44 -0.15 -14.31
N ALA A 116 9.75 0.81 -14.95
CA ALA A 116 8.43 1.25 -14.49
C ALA A 116 7.40 0.10 -14.44
N ILE A 117 7.41 -0.79 -15.44
CA ILE A 117 6.54 -1.96 -15.46
C ILE A 117 6.90 -2.93 -14.34
N GLN A 118 8.18 -3.19 -14.12
CA GLN A 118 8.64 -4.05 -13.04
C GLN A 118 8.24 -3.48 -11.67
N SER A 119 8.44 -2.19 -11.43
CA SER A 119 8.03 -1.52 -10.19
C SER A 119 6.52 -1.61 -9.99
N ALA A 120 5.72 -1.41 -11.06
CA ALA A 120 4.28 -1.58 -11.00
C ALA A 120 3.85 -3.03 -10.70
N GLN A 121 4.55 -4.04 -11.26
CA GLN A 121 4.29 -5.44 -10.97
C GLN A 121 4.62 -5.82 -9.52
N ILE A 122 5.70 -5.29 -8.97
CA ILE A 122 6.07 -5.50 -7.56
C ILE A 122 5.01 -4.84 -6.65
N ALA A 123 4.63 -3.60 -6.93
CA ALA A 123 3.57 -2.90 -6.21
C ALA A 123 2.23 -3.65 -6.28
N ALA A 124 1.85 -4.14 -7.46
CA ALA A 124 0.63 -4.90 -7.71
C ALA A 124 0.54 -6.17 -6.85
N ARG A 125 1.63 -6.93 -6.74
CA ARG A 125 1.71 -8.13 -5.88
C ARG A 125 1.53 -7.79 -4.40
N ALA A 126 2.05 -6.63 -3.99
CA ALA A 126 1.89 -6.09 -2.64
C ALA A 126 0.51 -5.44 -2.39
N HIS A 127 -0.41 -5.45 -3.36
CA HIS A 127 -1.71 -4.74 -3.27
C HIS A 127 -1.56 -3.22 -3.06
N ILE A 128 -0.54 -2.64 -3.69
CA ILE A 128 -0.22 -1.22 -3.68
C ILE A 128 -0.37 -0.67 -5.09
N ILE A 129 -1.00 0.49 -5.23
CA ILE A 129 -1.00 1.26 -6.46
C ILE A 129 0.17 2.24 -6.37
N LEU A 130 1.19 2.06 -7.20
CA LEU A 130 2.31 3.00 -7.34
C LEU A 130 2.07 3.90 -8.56
N SER A 131 2.25 5.20 -8.37
CA SER A 131 2.15 6.25 -9.39
C SER A 131 3.21 7.32 -9.16
N VAL A 132 3.29 8.29 -10.08
CA VAL A 132 4.06 9.53 -9.93
C VAL A 132 3.09 10.71 -9.97
N THR A 133 3.27 11.66 -9.05
CA THR A 133 2.55 12.92 -9.00
C THR A 133 3.51 14.11 -9.04
N GLU A 134 3.00 15.30 -9.29
CA GLU A 134 3.77 16.54 -9.18
C GLU A 134 3.87 17.00 -7.72
N CYS A 135 5.03 17.53 -7.34
CA CYS A 135 5.31 18.09 -6.03
C CYS A 135 6.21 19.34 -6.14
N GLN A 136 6.44 20.05 -5.03
CA GLN A 136 7.12 21.36 -5.05
C GLN A 136 8.52 21.35 -5.68
N SER A 137 9.20 20.21 -5.63
CA SER A 137 10.56 19.95 -6.11
C SER A 137 10.61 19.36 -7.54
N GLY A 138 9.47 19.03 -8.14
CA GLY A 138 9.40 18.34 -9.42
C GLY A 138 8.39 17.19 -9.39
N HIS A 139 8.89 15.96 -9.48
CA HIS A 139 8.05 14.76 -9.44
C HIS A 139 8.31 13.93 -8.18
N CYS A 140 7.23 13.37 -7.65
CA CYS A 140 7.24 12.52 -6.46
C CYS A 140 6.60 11.17 -6.77
N TRP A 141 7.18 10.10 -6.26
CA TRP A 141 6.51 8.81 -6.21
C TRP A 141 5.40 8.87 -5.17
N VAL A 142 4.24 8.30 -5.52
CA VAL A 142 3.12 8.17 -4.61
C VAL A 142 2.58 6.75 -4.65
N ALA A 143 2.36 6.16 -3.48
CA ALA A 143 1.77 4.85 -3.33
C ALA A 143 0.51 4.94 -2.49
N GLY A 144 -0.50 4.15 -2.85
CA GLY A 144 -1.75 4.02 -2.11
C GLY A 144 -2.15 2.56 -1.96
N TRP A 145 -2.80 2.22 -0.85
CA TRP A 145 -3.31 0.87 -0.58
C TRP A 145 -4.72 0.93 0.03
N GLY A 146 -5.36 -0.24 0.12
CA GLY A 146 -6.74 -0.36 0.63
C GLY A 146 -7.83 -0.02 -0.40
N ALA A 147 -9.08 0.02 0.06
CA ALA A 147 -10.27 0.12 -0.81
C ALA A 147 -10.33 1.39 -1.66
N GLN A 148 -9.67 2.46 -1.24
CA GLN A 148 -9.63 3.76 -1.94
C GLN A 148 -8.22 4.11 -2.44
N ALA A 149 -7.35 3.13 -2.64
CA ALA A 149 -5.94 3.33 -3.01
C ALA A 149 -5.75 4.36 -4.15
N PHE A 150 -6.60 4.33 -5.18
CA PHE A 150 -6.51 5.26 -6.30
C PHE A 150 -6.90 6.71 -5.97
N GLU A 151 -7.85 6.93 -5.07
CA GLU A 151 -8.18 8.28 -4.58
C GLU A 151 -7.14 8.77 -3.56
N GLN A 152 -6.56 7.85 -2.79
CA GLN A 152 -5.51 8.13 -1.83
C GLN A 152 -4.24 8.64 -2.52
N ILE A 153 -3.85 8.10 -3.68
CA ILE A 153 -2.67 8.62 -4.41
C ILE A 153 -2.87 10.03 -4.97
N LYS A 154 -4.11 10.47 -5.21
CA LYS A 154 -4.41 11.83 -5.69
C LYS A 154 -4.40 12.86 -4.58
N THR A 155 -4.88 12.45 -3.41
CA THR A 155 -5.06 13.31 -2.24
C THR A 155 -3.95 13.14 -1.20
N CYS A 156 -2.94 12.32 -1.50
CA CYS A 156 -1.82 12.08 -0.60
C CYS A 156 -1.08 13.42 -0.36
N PRO A 157 -1.08 13.93 0.87
CA PRO A 157 -0.63 15.29 1.15
C PRO A 157 0.87 15.44 0.87
N THR A 158 1.19 16.47 0.11
CA THR A 158 2.54 16.80 -0.41
C THR A 158 3.32 17.76 0.49
N ASP A 159 2.81 18.08 1.68
CA ASP A 159 3.28 19.21 2.49
C ASP A 159 4.67 18.97 3.10
N GLY A 160 5.75 19.14 2.34
CA GLY A 160 7.12 19.31 2.84
C GLY A 160 8.01 18.08 2.72
N PHE A 161 9.29 18.34 2.40
CA PHE A 161 10.39 17.38 2.20
C PHE A 161 10.35 16.16 3.13
N GLY A 162 10.38 14.98 2.52
CA GLY A 162 10.47 13.69 3.24
C GLY A 162 9.15 12.93 3.34
N LEU A 163 9.26 11.63 3.64
CA LEU A 163 8.16 10.67 3.79
C LEU A 163 7.11 11.15 4.80
N LYS A 164 6.03 11.79 4.36
CA LYS A 164 4.92 12.17 5.25
C LYS A 164 3.88 11.07 5.41
N THR A 165 3.42 10.91 6.65
CA THR A 165 2.61 9.80 7.17
C THR A 165 1.11 10.10 7.22
N SER A 166 0.63 11.10 6.49
CA SER A 166 -0.61 11.82 6.83
C SER A 166 -1.92 11.16 6.36
N SER A 167 -1.85 10.01 5.69
CA SER A 167 -3.00 9.11 5.50
C SER A 167 -2.54 7.70 5.89
N SER A 168 -3.38 6.94 6.60
CA SER A 168 -3.07 5.55 6.98
C SER A 168 -2.88 4.64 5.77
N SER A 169 -3.18 5.14 4.56
CA SER A 169 -3.32 4.34 3.35
C SER A 169 -2.58 4.92 2.14
N CYS A 170 -1.66 5.88 2.35
CA CYS A 170 -0.76 6.37 1.31
C CYS A 170 0.64 6.73 1.82
N ALA A 171 1.61 6.73 0.91
CA ALA A 171 2.96 7.24 1.12
C ALA A 171 3.42 8.03 -0.10
N ILE A 172 4.19 9.09 0.13
CA ILE A 172 4.78 9.91 -0.92
C ILE A 172 6.28 10.10 -0.66
N MET A 173 7.08 10.05 -1.72
CA MET A 173 8.53 10.23 -1.66
C MET A 173 8.98 11.16 -2.79
N ASP A 174 9.83 12.12 -2.43
CA ASP A 174 10.46 13.07 -3.35
C ASP A 174 11.77 12.52 -3.93
N GLY A 175 12.23 13.09 -5.05
CA GLY A 175 13.56 12.85 -5.61
C GLY A 175 13.60 12.29 -7.03
N LEU A 176 12.52 12.46 -7.81
CA LEU A 176 12.44 11.99 -9.19
C LEU A 176 12.91 13.07 -10.20
#